data_AF-A0AAJ1RBL3-F1
#
_entry.id   AF-A0AAJ1RBL3-F1
#
_cell.length_a   1.000
_cell.length_b   1.000
_cell.length_c   1.000
_cell.angle_alpha   90.00
_cell.angle_beta   90.00
_cell.angle_gamma   90.00
#
_symmetry.space_group_name_H-M   'P 1'
#
loop_
_entity.id
_entity.type
_entity.pdbx_description
1 polymer ?
#
loop_
_entity_poly.entity_id
_entity_poly.type
_entity_poly.pdbx_seq_one_letter_code
_entity_poly.pdbx_strand_id
1 'polypeptide(L)'
;NIFVSYETPEDPCYIGIDCGIVGSLNKEDKRYLAENFIAFFNRDYRKVAELHVDSGWVPRDTNVEEFEFAIRTVCEPIFEKPLAEISFGNVLLNLFNTARRFNMEVQPQLVLLQKTLLYVEGLGRQLYPQLDLWTTAKPFLESWVRDQVGLPAMIRALKERAPFWLEKMPELPDLV
;
A
#
# COMPACT_ATOMS: atom_id res chain seq x y z
N ASN A 1 -0.27 21.89 -9.71
CA ASN A 1 -0.96 20.85 -8.93
C ASN A 1 -0.46 20.72 -7.50
N ILE A 2 0.82 21.00 -7.24
CA ILE A 2 1.43 20.94 -5.91
C ILE A 2 2.12 22.28 -5.65
N PHE A 3 1.91 22.85 -4.46
CA PHE A 3 2.59 24.03 -3.94
C PHE A 3 3.10 23.74 -2.54
N VAL A 4 4.10 24.51 -2.10
CA VAL A 4 4.61 24.47 -0.73
C VAL A 4 4.32 25.83 -0.09
N SER A 5 3.64 25.83 1.06
CA SER A 5 3.37 27.06 1.80
C SER A 5 4.66 27.68 2.31
N TYR A 6 4.79 28.99 2.18
CA TYR A 6 5.92 29.77 2.71
C TYR A 6 5.62 30.37 4.10
N GLU A 7 4.44 30.12 4.67
CA GLU A 7 4.03 30.70 5.95
C GLU A 7 4.84 30.17 7.14
N THR A 8 5.25 28.89 7.08
CA THR A 8 6.09 28.21 8.09
C THR A 8 7.27 27.50 7.42
N PRO A 9 8.36 28.21 7.07
CA PRO A 9 9.49 27.63 6.32
C PRO A 9 10.19 26.46 7.03
N GLU A 10 10.21 26.48 8.36
CA GLU A 10 10.76 25.44 9.23
C GLU A 10 9.87 24.18 9.35
N ASP A 11 8.58 24.28 9.01
CA ASP A 11 7.64 23.17 8.93
C ASP A 11 6.70 23.37 7.72
N PRO A 12 7.21 23.14 6.49
CA PRO A 12 6.53 23.56 5.27
C PRO A 12 5.28 22.71 5.00
N CYS A 13 4.17 23.38 4.66
CA CYS A 13 2.90 22.72 4.36
C CYS A 13 2.78 22.37 2.86
N TYR A 14 2.39 21.12 2.57
CA TYR A 14 2.07 20.66 1.22
C TYR A 14 0.64 21.07 0.81
N ILE A 15 0.49 21.71 -0.35
CA ILE A 15 -0.80 22.17 -0.88
C ILE A 15 -1.07 21.52 -2.24
N GLY A 16 -2.00 20.56 -2.26
CA GLY A 16 -2.50 19.93 -3.49
C GLY A 16 -3.73 20.67 -4.03
N ILE A 17 -3.70 21.07 -5.31
CA ILE A 17 -4.80 21.80 -5.98
C ILE A 17 -5.57 20.92 -6.97
N ASP A 18 -4.90 19.92 -7.56
CA ASP A 18 -5.53 19.07 -8.59
C ASP A 18 -6.04 17.75 -8.00
N CYS A 19 -7.34 17.53 -8.11
CA CYS A 19 -8.05 16.32 -7.71
C CYS A 19 -8.71 15.61 -8.89
N GLY A 20 -8.24 15.85 -10.13
CA GLY A 20 -8.81 15.26 -11.34
C GLY A 20 -8.57 13.75 -11.51
N ILE A 21 -7.61 13.17 -10.78
CA ILE A 21 -7.28 11.74 -10.79
C ILE A 21 -7.39 11.19 -9.36
N VAL A 22 -8.61 11.18 -8.82
CA VAL A 22 -8.91 10.66 -7.47
C VAL A 22 -9.79 9.41 -7.59
N GLY A 23 -9.49 8.40 -6.78
CA GLY A 23 -10.27 7.17 -6.66
C GLY A 23 -10.62 6.87 -5.20
N SER A 24 -11.48 5.88 -4.98
CA SER A 24 -11.89 5.42 -3.64
C SER A 24 -11.49 3.97 -3.43
N LEU A 25 -10.95 3.67 -2.24
CA LEU A 25 -10.65 2.31 -1.79
C LEU A 25 -11.64 1.89 -0.70
N ASN A 26 -12.14 0.66 -0.78
CA ASN A 26 -13.03 0.11 0.25
C ASN A 26 -12.22 -0.26 1.53
N LYS A 27 -12.89 -0.68 2.61
CA LYS A 27 -12.21 -1.04 3.87
C LYS A 27 -11.29 -2.26 3.72
N GLU A 28 -11.67 -3.23 2.90
CA GLU A 28 -10.89 -4.46 2.65
C GLU A 28 -9.64 -4.15 1.84
N ASP A 29 -9.75 -3.36 0.76
CA ASP A 29 -8.62 -2.91 -0.07
C ASP A 29 -7.61 -2.12 0.75
N LYS A 30 -8.08 -1.22 1.64
CA LYS A 30 -7.21 -0.45 2.53
C LYS A 30 -6.40 -1.35 3.45
N ARG A 31 -7.05 -2.36 4.03
CA ARG A 31 -6.39 -3.33 4.91
C ARG A 31 -5.39 -4.19 4.14
N TYR A 32 -5.79 -4.70 2.97
CA TYR A 32 -4.91 -5.46 2.09
C TYR A 32 -3.67 -4.65 1.71
N LEU A 33 -3.85 -3.41 1.27
CA LEU A 33 -2.73 -2.52 0.92
C LEU A 33 -1.81 -2.26 2.12
N ALA A 34 -2.39 -2.05 3.31
CA ALA A 34 -1.62 -1.86 4.54
C ALA A 34 -0.75 -3.07 4.88
N GLU A 35 -1.34 -4.26 4.92
CA GLU A 35 -0.62 -5.50 5.19
C GLU A 35 0.43 -5.78 4.11
N ASN A 36 0.10 -5.52 2.84
CA ASN A 36 1.02 -5.73 1.73
C ASN A 36 2.22 -4.78 1.78
N PHE A 37 2.00 -3.50 2.05
CA PHE A 37 3.10 -2.55 2.20
C PHE A 37 4.00 -2.93 3.39
N ILE A 38 3.45 -3.28 4.56
CA ILE A 38 4.29 -3.72 5.69
C ILE A 38 5.16 -4.91 5.29
N ALA A 39 4.56 -5.93 4.67
CA ALA A 39 5.28 -7.12 4.23
C ALA A 39 6.41 -6.73 3.24
N PHE A 40 6.11 -5.86 2.28
CA PHE A 40 7.07 -5.36 1.31
C PHE A 40 8.25 -4.61 1.95
N PHE A 41 7.99 -3.65 2.85
CA PHE A 41 9.05 -2.88 3.52
C PHE A 41 9.88 -3.72 4.50
N ASN A 42 9.30 -4.78 5.08
CA ASN A 42 10.01 -5.72 5.93
C ASN A 42 10.68 -6.86 5.15
N ARG A 43 10.66 -6.81 3.81
CA ARG A 43 11.24 -7.83 2.91
C ARG A 43 10.63 -9.22 3.11
N ASP A 44 9.40 -9.26 3.61
CA ASP A 44 8.60 -10.47 3.75
C ASP A 44 7.86 -10.76 2.43
N TYR A 45 8.65 -11.15 1.41
CA TYR A 45 8.12 -11.41 0.07
C TYR A 45 7.17 -12.63 0.05
N ARG A 46 7.35 -13.56 0.99
CA ARG A 46 6.44 -14.69 1.23
C ARG A 46 5.06 -14.16 1.56
N LYS A 47 4.97 -13.27 2.56
CA LYS A 47 3.70 -12.67 2.96
C LYS A 47 3.10 -11.79 1.87
N VAL A 48 3.92 -11.08 1.08
CA VAL A 48 3.44 -10.35 -0.10
C VAL A 48 2.75 -11.30 -1.08
N ALA A 49 3.36 -12.44 -1.41
CA ALA A 49 2.78 -13.43 -2.32
C ALA A 49 1.47 -14.03 -1.77
N GLU A 50 1.47 -14.46 -0.50
CA GLU A 50 0.27 -15.01 0.17
C GLU A 50 -0.88 -14.01 0.16
N LEU A 51 -0.63 -12.74 0.50
CA LEU A 51 -1.67 -11.70 0.51
C LEU A 51 -2.31 -11.48 -0.87
N HIS A 52 -1.53 -11.57 -1.95
CA HIS A 52 -2.05 -11.42 -3.32
C HIS A 52 -2.92 -12.60 -3.76
N VAL A 53 -2.63 -13.81 -3.27
CA VAL A 53 -3.45 -15.00 -3.51
C VAL A 53 -4.72 -14.95 -2.65
N ASP A 54 -4.59 -14.60 -1.37
CA ASP A 54 -5.71 -14.50 -0.42
C ASP A 54 -6.71 -13.41 -0.82
N SER A 55 -6.24 -12.29 -1.37
CA SER A 55 -7.09 -11.21 -1.86
C SER A 55 -7.84 -11.55 -3.15
N GLY A 56 -7.47 -12.65 -3.81
CA GLY A 56 -8.04 -13.07 -5.10
C GLY A 56 -7.54 -12.26 -6.29
N TRP A 57 -6.50 -11.44 -6.13
CA TRP A 57 -5.88 -10.68 -7.23
C TRP A 57 -5.04 -11.58 -8.14
N VAL A 58 -4.57 -12.70 -7.59
CA VAL A 58 -3.86 -13.76 -8.27
C VAL A 58 -4.65 -15.07 -8.05
N PRO A 59 -4.73 -15.97 -9.04
CA PRO A 59 -5.47 -17.23 -8.91
C PRO A 59 -4.99 -18.08 -7.71
N ARG A 60 -5.94 -18.76 -7.06
CA ARG A 60 -5.69 -19.57 -5.85
C ARG A 60 -4.78 -20.79 -6.08
N ASP A 61 -4.66 -21.25 -7.31
CA ASP A 61 -3.78 -22.33 -7.74
C ASP A 61 -2.34 -21.87 -8.04
N THR A 62 -2.05 -20.58 -7.86
CA THR A 62 -0.70 -20.03 -8.04
C THR A 62 0.29 -20.62 -7.05
N ASN A 63 1.46 -21.03 -7.55
CA ASN A 63 2.57 -21.45 -6.70
C ASN A 63 3.15 -20.24 -5.95
N VAL A 64 2.88 -20.17 -4.64
CA VAL A 64 3.31 -19.09 -3.75
C VAL A 64 4.83 -18.94 -3.70
N GLU A 65 5.60 -20.04 -3.74
CA GLU A 65 7.07 -19.99 -3.72
C GLU A 65 7.64 -19.39 -5.01
N GLU A 66 7.09 -19.79 -6.15
CA GLU A 66 7.51 -19.24 -7.45
C GLU A 66 7.18 -17.75 -7.52
N PHE A 67 6.00 -17.36 -7.03
CA PHE A 67 5.60 -15.97 -7.02
C PHE A 67 6.43 -15.11 -6.05
N GLU A 68 6.70 -15.62 -4.85
CA GLU A 68 7.64 -15.01 -3.89
C GLU A 68 8.99 -14.77 -4.55
N PHE A 69 9.57 -15.79 -5.19
CA PHE A 69 10.88 -15.69 -5.83
C PHE A 69 10.89 -14.61 -6.93
N ALA A 70 9.80 -14.52 -7.69
CA ALA A 70 9.68 -13.54 -8.75
C ALA A 70 9.57 -12.10 -8.19
N ILE A 71 8.82 -11.91 -7.10
CA ILE A 71 8.75 -10.61 -6.39
C ILE A 71 10.14 -10.25 -5.83
N ARG A 72 10.78 -11.17 -5.11
CA ARG A 72 12.13 -10.98 -4.53
C ARG A 72 13.15 -10.55 -5.59
N THR A 73 13.14 -11.21 -6.74
CA THR A 73 14.08 -10.92 -7.84
C THR A 73 13.96 -9.47 -8.34
N VAL A 74 12.76 -8.89 -8.32
CA VAL A 74 12.53 -7.51 -8.75
C VAL A 74 12.84 -6.50 -7.64
N CYS A 75 12.54 -6.84 -6.39
CA CYS A 75 12.64 -5.91 -5.25
C CYS A 75 14.02 -5.85 -4.60
N GLU A 76 14.74 -6.97 -4.54
CA GLU A 76 16.01 -7.03 -3.83
C GLU A 76 17.11 -6.10 -4.41
N PRO A 77 17.26 -5.94 -5.74
CA PRO A 77 18.34 -5.13 -6.30
C PRO A 77 18.24 -3.62 -6.03
N ILE A 78 17.09 -3.15 -5.56
CA ILE A 78 16.79 -1.72 -5.37
C ILE A 78 16.62 -1.32 -3.91
N PHE A 79 16.57 -2.30 -2.99
CA PHE A 79 16.36 -2.05 -1.57
C PHE A 79 17.53 -1.25 -0.97
N GLU A 80 17.24 -0.31 -0.06
CA GLU A 80 18.24 0.57 0.60
C GLU A 80 19.10 1.42 -0.36
N LYS A 81 18.68 1.58 -1.62
CA LYS A 81 19.38 2.44 -2.58
C LYS A 81 18.70 3.80 -2.68
N PRO A 82 19.49 4.89 -2.84
CA PRO A 82 18.94 6.22 -3.03
C PRO A 82 18.20 6.33 -4.36
N LEU A 83 17.23 7.26 -4.45
CA LEU A 83 16.47 7.56 -5.67
C LEU A 83 17.34 7.87 -6.89
N ALA A 84 18.56 8.37 -6.69
CA ALA A 84 19.53 8.61 -7.76
C ALA A 84 20.04 7.32 -8.43
N GLU A 85 20.04 6.20 -7.71
CA GLU A 85 20.63 4.92 -8.16
C GLU A 85 19.59 3.91 -8.66
N ILE A 86 18.31 4.15 -8.41
CA ILE A 86 17.21 3.26 -8.81
C ILE A 86 16.24 3.99 -9.73
N SER A 87 15.58 3.23 -10.62
CA SER A 87 14.40 3.68 -11.33
C SER A 87 13.17 3.01 -10.71
N PHE A 88 12.46 3.74 -9.86
CA PHE A 88 11.28 3.21 -9.17
C PHE A 88 10.17 2.87 -10.17
N GLY A 89 10.02 3.69 -11.22
CA GLY A 89 9.18 3.41 -12.37
C GLY A 89 9.45 2.07 -13.03
N ASN A 90 10.72 1.74 -13.28
CA ASN A 90 11.10 0.46 -13.90
C ASN A 90 10.82 -0.73 -12.98
N VAL A 91 11.02 -0.55 -11.68
CA VAL A 91 10.70 -1.57 -10.67
C VAL A 91 9.20 -1.87 -10.68
N LEU A 92 8.35 -0.84 -10.64
CA LEU A 92 6.90 -1.02 -10.71
C LEU A 92 6.48 -1.71 -12.00
N LEU A 93 7.06 -1.31 -13.15
CA LEU A 93 6.82 -1.98 -14.43
C LEU A 93 7.19 -3.45 -14.37
N ASN A 94 8.35 -3.77 -13.81
CA ASN A 94 8.82 -5.15 -13.66
C ASN A 94 7.92 -5.94 -12.70
N LEU A 95 7.44 -5.35 -11.60
CA LEU A 95 6.50 -6.00 -10.70
C LEU A 95 5.18 -6.33 -11.40
N PHE A 96 4.59 -5.40 -12.15
CA PHE A 96 3.36 -5.68 -12.92
C PHE A 96 3.57 -6.72 -14.02
N ASN A 97 4.70 -6.66 -14.73
CA ASN A 97 5.01 -7.65 -15.76
C ASN A 97 5.23 -9.04 -15.16
N THR A 98 5.92 -9.11 -14.03
CA THR A 98 6.10 -10.34 -13.26
C THR A 98 4.76 -10.88 -12.79
N ALA A 99 3.92 -10.06 -12.17
CA ALA A 99 2.63 -10.50 -11.66
C ALA A 99 1.65 -10.92 -12.77
N ARG A 100 1.73 -10.30 -13.95
CA ARG A 100 0.98 -10.76 -15.15
C ARG A 100 1.33 -12.19 -15.56
N ARG A 101 2.56 -12.66 -15.33
CA ARG A 101 2.94 -14.08 -15.60
C ARG A 101 2.21 -15.06 -14.67
N PHE A 102 1.74 -14.59 -13.54
CA PHE A 102 0.92 -15.34 -12.58
C PHE A 102 -0.57 -15.08 -12.78
N ASN A 103 -0.99 -14.64 -13.98
CA ASN A 103 -2.38 -14.34 -14.32
C ASN A 103 -3.06 -13.32 -13.38
N MET A 104 -2.28 -12.40 -12.80
CA MET A 104 -2.83 -11.28 -12.06
C MET A 104 -3.63 -10.36 -13.00
N GLU A 105 -4.89 -10.11 -12.67
CA GLU A 105 -5.68 -9.10 -13.37
C GLU A 105 -5.22 -7.70 -12.95
N VAL A 106 -4.56 -6.99 -13.86
CA VAL A 106 -4.10 -5.62 -13.60
C VAL A 106 -5.31 -4.67 -13.66
N GLN A 107 -5.74 -4.17 -12.51
CA GLN A 107 -6.81 -3.18 -12.47
C GLN A 107 -6.33 -1.84 -13.08
N PRO A 108 -7.14 -1.17 -13.93
CA PRO A 108 -6.78 0.11 -14.54
C PRO A 108 -6.38 1.20 -13.52
N GLN A 109 -6.94 1.14 -12.32
CA GLN A 109 -6.69 2.07 -11.22
C GLN A 109 -5.22 2.05 -10.76
N LEU A 110 -4.58 0.88 -10.84
CA LEU A 110 -3.18 0.68 -10.45
C LEU A 110 -2.21 1.27 -11.47
N VAL A 111 -2.61 1.30 -12.75
CA VAL A 111 -1.84 1.96 -13.83
C VAL A 111 -1.83 3.47 -13.63
N LEU A 112 -2.93 4.05 -13.14
CA LEU A 112 -2.99 5.47 -12.78
C LEU A 112 -2.11 5.80 -11.57
N LEU A 113 -2.13 4.94 -10.53
CA LEU A 113 -1.22 5.06 -9.38
C LEU A 113 0.25 5.06 -9.82
N GLN A 114 0.60 4.19 -10.78
CA GLN A 114 1.95 4.14 -11.34
C GLN A 114 2.36 5.48 -11.99
N LYS A 115 1.46 6.12 -12.75
CA LYS A 115 1.74 7.43 -13.35
C LYS A 115 2.02 8.47 -12.28
N THR A 116 1.25 8.49 -11.19
CA THR A 116 1.49 9.38 -10.05
C THR A 116 2.85 9.11 -9.41
N LEU A 117 3.20 7.84 -9.16
CA LEU A 117 4.49 7.46 -8.57
C LEU A 117 5.68 7.86 -9.45
N LEU A 118 5.56 7.75 -10.78
CA LEU A 118 6.57 8.22 -11.74
C LEU A 118 6.78 9.74 -11.67
N TYR A 119 5.70 10.52 -11.56
CA TYR A 119 5.81 11.98 -11.39
C TYR A 119 6.48 12.36 -10.07
N VAL A 120 6.11 11.68 -8.98
CA VAL A 120 6.70 11.91 -7.66
C VAL A 120 8.18 11.52 -7.64
N GLU A 121 8.57 10.41 -8.29
CA GLU A 121 9.98 10.02 -8.44
C GLU A 121 10.79 11.10 -9.17
N GLY A 122 10.28 11.60 -10.30
CA GLY A 122 10.95 12.64 -11.08
C GLY A 122 11.22 13.90 -10.26
N LEU A 123 10.22 14.34 -9.49
CA LEU A 123 10.36 15.46 -8.54
C LEU A 123 11.32 15.13 -7.41
N GLY A 124 11.21 13.94 -6.81
CA GLY A 124 12.06 13.49 -5.73
C GLY A 124 13.54 13.45 -6.12
N ARG A 125 13.86 12.99 -7.34
CA ARG A 125 15.24 12.99 -7.84
C ARG A 125 15.81 14.40 -8.05
N GLN A 126 14.98 15.37 -8.41
CA GLN A 126 15.39 16.77 -8.57
C GLN A 126 15.60 17.47 -7.21
N LEU A 127 14.75 17.18 -6.23
CA LEU A 127 14.75 17.86 -4.94
C LEU A 127 15.68 17.21 -3.91
N TYR A 128 15.66 15.88 -3.83
CA TYR A 128 16.44 15.13 -2.84
C TYR A 128 16.91 13.78 -3.40
N PRO A 129 17.95 13.77 -4.26
CA PRO A 129 18.40 12.57 -4.97
C PRO A 129 18.91 11.45 -4.04
N GLN A 130 19.41 11.80 -2.86
CA GLN A 130 19.93 10.87 -1.85
C GLN A 130 18.82 10.28 -0.95
N LEU A 131 17.56 10.63 -1.21
CA LEU A 131 16.43 10.08 -0.48
C LEU A 131 16.36 8.56 -0.68
N ASP A 132 16.50 7.82 0.41
CA ASP A 132 16.13 6.42 0.47
C ASP A 132 14.64 6.31 0.85
N LEU A 133 13.84 5.87 -0.12
CA LEU A 133 12.40 5.70 0.06
C LEU A 133 12.07 4.69 1.16
N TRP A 134 12.86 3.64 1.32
CA TRP A 134 12.56 2.55 2.23
C TRP A 134 12.71 3.00 3.68
N THR A 135 13.87 3.55 4.02
CA THR A 135 14.13 4.05 5.38
C THR A 135 13.26 5.25 5.73
N THR A 136 13.01 6.16 4.78
CA THR A 136 12.25 7.38 5.06
C THR A 136 10.74 7.14 5.15
N ALA A 137 10.17 6.29 4.28
CA ALA A 137 8.72 6.08 4.25
C ALA A 137 8.21 5.07 5.29
N LYS A 138 9.07 4.14 5.75
CA LYS A 138 8.71 3.11 6.73
C LYS A 138 7.97 3.64 7.98
N PRO A 139 8.44 4.67 8.71
CA PRO A 139 7.74 5.14 9.91
C PRO A 139 6.35 5.70 9.60
N PHE A 140 6.19 6.40 8.48
CA PHE A 140 4.88 6.92 8.06
C PHE A 140 3.91 5.79 7.74
N LEU A 141 4.38 4.76 7.03
CA LEU A 141 3.56 3.62 6.67
C LEU A 141 3.16 2.80 7.90
N GLU A 142 4.08 2.53 8.82
CA GLU A 142 3.78 1.82 10.07
C GLU A 142 2.78 2.59 10.94
N SER A 143 2.86 3.92 10.96
CA SER A 143 1.85 4.76 11.63
C SER A 143 0.49 4.63 10.95
N TRP A 144 0.44 4.72 9.62
CA TRP A 144 -0.80 4.62 8.85
C TRP A 144 -1.46 3.25 9.01
N VAL A 145 -0.70 2.16 8.97
CA VAL A 145 -1.26 0.81 9.16
C VAL A 145 -1.81 0.64 10.57
N ARG A 146 -1.14 1.17 11.59
CA ARG A 146 -1.63 1.16 12.98
C ARG A 146 -2.98 1.88 13.08
N ASP A 147 -3.19 2.93 12.32
CA ASP A 147 -4.46 3.65 12.29
C ASP A 147 -5.57 2.88 11.53
N GLN A 148 -5.21 2.09 10.51
CA GLN A 148 -6.17 1.29 9.74
C GLN A 148 -6.52 -0.05 10.41
N VAL A 149 -5.55 -0.72 11.04
CA VAL A 149 -5.67 -2.13 11.50
C VAL A 149 -5.48 -2.26 13.01
N GLY A 150 -4.97 -1.24 13.70
CA GLY A 150 -4.67 -1.30 15.13
C GLY A 150 -5.90 -1.21 16.05
N LEU A 151 -5.62 -1.30 17.35
CA LEU A 151 -6.60 -1.12 18.46
C LEU A 151 -7.60 0.03 18.25
N PRO A 152 -7.21 1.22 17.76
CA PRO A 152 -8.17 2.30 17.50
C PRO A 152 -9.23 1.94 16.44
N ALA A 153 -8.85 1.25 15.38
CA ALA A 153 -9.77 0.78 14.34
C ALA A 153 -10.69 -0.31 14.88
N MET A 154 -10.17 -1.24 15.69
CA MET A 154 -10.98 -2.25 16.37
C MET A 154 -12.02 -1.65 17.33
N ILE A 155 -11.62 -0.67 18.15
CA ILE A 155 -12.53 0.02 19.08
C ILE A 155 -13.60 0.79 18.31
N ARG A 156 -13.23 1.45 17.20
CA ARG A 156 -14.17 2.17 16.33
C ARG A 156 -15.17 1.22 15.67
N ALA A 157 -14.70 0.08 15.16
CA ALA A 157 -15.55 -0.97 14.60
C ALA A 157 -16.49 -1.59 15.65
N LEU A 158 -16.02 -1.80 16.88
CA LEU A 158 -16.83 -2.28 17.99
C LEU A 158 -17.93 -1.26 18.35
N LYS A 159 -17.58 0.03 18.41
CA LYS A 159 -18.53 1.12 18.68
C LYS A 159 -19.58 1.28 17.57
N GLU A 160 -19.18 1.16 16.31
CA GLU A 160 -20.09 1.19 15.14
C GLU A 160 -21.06 -0.01 15.14
N ARG A 161 -20.59 -1.20 15.53
CA ARG A 161 -21.41 -2.42 15.55
C ARG A 161 -22.19 -2.63 16.85
N ALA A 162 -21.80 -1.96 17.95
CA ALA A 162 -22.46 -2.06 19.25
C ALA A 162 -23.99 -1.89 19.18
N PRO A 163 -24.57 -0.87 18.53
CA PRO A 163 -26.03 -0.73 18.44
C PRO A 163 -26.71 -1.91 17.74
N PHE A 164 -26.09 -2.46 16.69
CA PHE A 164 -26.60 -3.65 15.99
C PHE A 164 -26.58 -4.90 16.88
N TRP A 165 -25.51 -5.10 17.66
CA TRP A 165 -25.44 -6.21 18.63
C TRP A 165 -26.44 -6.03 19.78
N LEU A 166 -26.66 -4.80 20.23
CA LEU A 166 -27.66 -4.45 21.25
C LEU A 166 -29.09 -4.72 20.77
N GLU A 167 -29.40 -4.49 19.49
CA GLU A 167 -30.70 -4.82 18.89
C GLU A 167 -30.90 -6.33 18.70
N LYS A 168 -29.82 -7.09 18.45
CA LYS A 168 -29.86 -8.55 18.25
C LYS A 168 -29.73 -9.37 19.55
N MET A 169 -29.24 -8.77 20.64
CA MET A 169 -29.10 -9.41 21.96
C MET A 169 -30.40 -9.98 22.55
N PRO A 170 -31.58 -9.36 22.35
CA PRO A 170 -32.85 -9.87 22.85
C PRO A 170 -33.39 -11.12 22.13
N GLU A 171 -32.84 -11.48 20.95
CA GLU A 171 -33.28 -12.66 20.17
C GLU A 171 -32.51 -13.95 20.53
N LEU A 172 -31.55 -13.89 21.48
CA LEU A 172 -30.71 -15.03 21.88
C LEU A 172 -31.22 -15.94 23.02
N PRO A 173 -32.33 -15.70 23.76
CA PRO A 173 -32.79 -16.68 24.73
C PRO A 173 -33.64 -17.73 24.01
N ASP A 174 -33.01 -18.79 23.47
CA ASP A 174 -33.58 -20.17 23.36
C ASP A 174 -32.71 -21.13 22.50
N LEU A 175 -31.38 -21.09 22.64
CA LEU A 175 -30.52 -22.20 22.19
C LEU A 175 -29.69 -22.70 23.37
N VAL A 176 -30.30 -23.66 24.11
CA VAL A 176 -29.65 -24.54 25.08
C VAL A 176 -28.84 -25.60 24.35
#